data_AF-A0A8B9PIW1-F1
#
_entry.id   AF-A0A8B9PIW1-F1
#
_cell.length_a   1.000
_cell.length_b   1.000
_cell.length_c   1.000
_cell.angle_alpha   90.00
_cell.angle_beta   90.00
_cell.angle_gamma   90.00
#
_symmetry.space_group_name_H-M   'P 1'
#
loop_
_entity.id
_entity.type
_entity.pdbx_description
1 polymer ?
#
loop_
_entity_poly.entity_id
_entity_poly.type
_entity_poly.pdbx_seq_one_letter_code
_entity_poly.pdbx_strand_id
1 'polypeptide(L)'
;AEAMELPLGCEFEDSVFAQSKERGPGGGGGGPPYCAKRCEPRWFCKETDSVDDTEILTAGKFLGDLAYREQEFEKALCEYSSCLLLLPASNIAMRRDVQEGQARCLSRLGRHKEALDIAEKLRNGATNTDHLTTVLNLQFAIYQGLENVEKKIMCLQQLICLHPFNPWYWKLLAEAYMSLLQDLSPLFFPEVKLNQSEEVGVSDSNFKTSTGREINFQSHSSESQKECFWSSLAIETKNRNPVTCSNSQIIKEFLCTSEEAERRDEGKHTASASWERNMLKKVGIKACASFIRARLLLQLTQLQQSSFVLEKNIKSQKEIEDKVKRFGLKESSLLLMTKVMGVDLLPEKIKEEFQGEVKCIGPSALSSLVTASATEFEIKCNLKVLLYLFSYLQVMME
;
A
#
# COMPACT_ATOMS: atom_id res chain seq x y z
N ALA A 1 -11.28 33.12 18.91
CA ALA A 1 -10.38 32.81 17.78
C ALA A 1 -11.19 32.00 16.80
N GLU A 2 -11.64 32.64 15.73
CA GLU A 2 -12.50 32.05 14.69
C GLU A 2 -11.87 30.80 14.10
N ALA A 3 -12.63 29.71 14.09
CA ALA A 3 -12.35 28.56 13.26
C ALA A 3 -12.60 28.99 11.80
N MET A 4 -11.52 29.09 11.02
CA MET A 4 -11.59 29.32 9.58
C MET A 4 -12.13 28.04 8.94
N GLU A 5 -13.44 27.98 8.72
CA GLU A 5 -14.04 26.97 7.85
C GLU A 5 -13.48 27.17 6.44
N LEU A 6 -12.76 26.17 5.94
CA LEU A 6 -12.24 26.14 4.58
C LEU A 6 -13.12 25.18 3.76
N PRO A 7 -14.13 25.68 3.03
CA PRO A 7 -14.89 24.85 2.12
C PRO A 7 -14.01 24.54 0.92
N LEU A 8 -13.41 23.35 0.92
CA LEU A 8 -12.96 22.73 -0.33
C LEU A 8 -14.23 22.51 -1.16
N GLY A 9 -14.45 23.41 -2.12
CA GLY A 9 -15.60 23.41 -3.03
C GLY A 9 -15.70 22.10 -3.82
N CYS A 10 -16.32 21.12 -3.19
CA CYS A 10 -16.92 19.94 -3.81
C CYS A 10 -18.44 20.16 -3.85
N GLU A 11 -18.87 21.33 -4.34
CA GLU A 11 -20.25 21.44 -4.82
C GLU A 11 -20.35 20.48 -6.01
N PHE A 12 -20.98 19.34 -5.77
CA PHE A 12 -21.34 18.42 -6.83
C PHE A 12 -22.26 19.20 -7.77
N GLU A 13 -21.85 19.39 -9.02
CA GLU A 13 -22.77 19.91 -10.04
C GLU A 13 -23.85 18.84 -10.27
N ASP A 14 -24.94 18.94 -9.53
CA ASP A 14 -26.15 18.09 -9.69
C ASP A 14 -26.77 18.23 -11.10
N SER A 15 -26.28 19.19 -11.90
CA SER A 15 -26.58 19.36 -13.33
C SER A 15 -26.23 18.13 -14.19
N VAL A 16 -25.29 17.29 -13.74
CA VAL A 16 -24.89 16.04 -14.45
C VAL A 16 -25.97 14.98 -14.36
N PHE A 17 -26.81 15.00 -13.31
CA PHE A 17 -28.01 14.19 -13.22
C PHE A 17 -29.16 14.91 -13.93
N ALA A 18 -29.04 15.07 -15.24
CA ALA A 18 -30.14 15.54 -16.07
C ALA A 18 -31.42 14.73 -15.75
N GLN A 19 -32.57 15.42 -15.70
CA GLN A 19 -33.88 14.79 -15.54
C GLN A 19 -33.96 13.53 -16.39
N SER A 20 -34.40 12.43 -15.78
CA SER A 20 -34.56 11.14 -16.44
C SER A 20 -35.24 11.36 -17.79
N LYS A 21 -34.56 11.01 -18.89
CA LYS A 21 -35.19 11.01 -20.22
C LYS A 21 -36.47 10.18 -20.11
N GLU A 22 -37.62 10.79 -20.35
CA GLU A 22 -38.86 10.03 -20.52
C GLU A 22 -38.59 9.00 -21.61
N ARG A 23 -38.66 7.71 -21.22
CA ARG A 23 -38.55 6.62 -22.17
C ARG A 23 -39.70 6.79 -23.15
N GLY A 24 -39.37 7.06 -24.41
CA GLY A 24 -40.39 7.26 -25.44
C GLY A 24 -41.36 6.07 -25.51
N PRO A 25 -42.59 6.26 -26.05
CA PRO A 25 -43.66 5.26 -26.02
C PRO A 25 -43.34 3.92 -26.72
N GLY A 26 -42.20 3.80 -27.38
CA GLY A 26 -41.75 2.59 -28.07
C GLY A 26 -40.87 1.63 -27.25
N GLY A 27 -40.51 1.95 -26.01
CA GLY A 27 -39.57 1.15 -25.20
C GLY A 27 -40.21 0.26 -24.11
N GLY A 28 -41.53 0.18 -24.04
CA GLY A 28 -42.23 -0.16 -22.79
C GLY A 28 -43.07 -1.44 -22.73
N GLY A 29 -43.11 -2.32 -23.74
CA GLY A 29 -44.03 -3.46 -23.68
C GLY A 29 -43.63 -4.66 -24.51
N GLY A 30 -42.89 -5.60 -23.92
CA GLY A 30 -42.73 -6.93 -24.52
C GLY A 30 -41.54 -7.75 -24.02
N GLY A 31 -40.51 -7.11 -23.43
CA GLY A 31 -39.43 -7.85 -22.78
C GLY A 31 -39.90 -8.40 -21.43
N PRO A 32 -39.51 -9.63 -21.03
CA PRO A 32 -39.71 -10.06 -19.67
C PRO A 32 -39.07 -9.04 -18.71
N PRO A 33 -39.71 -8.76 -17.56
CA PRO A 33 -39.13 -7.86 -16.57
C PRO A 33 -37.72 -8.34 -16.23
N TYR A 34 -36.77 -7.40 -16.15
CA TYR A 34 -35.41 -7.72 -15.77
C TYR A 34 -35.42 -8.39 -14.39
N CYS A 35 -35.11 -9.68 -14.36
CA CYS A 35 -34.90 -10.44 -13.14
C CYS A 35 -33.40 -10.51 -12.87
N ALA A 36 -32.93 -9.81 -11.84
CA ALA A 36 -31.55 -9.95 -11.39
C ALA A 36 -31.28 -11.41 -11.01
N LYS A 37 -30.16 -11.96 -11.48
CA LYS A 37 -29.70 -13.30 -11.08
C LYS A 37 -29.51 -13.31 -9.56
N ARG A 38 -30.24 -14.18 -8.85
CA ARG A 38 -30.01 -14.46 -7.43
C ARG A 38 -28.98 -15.56 -7.33
N CYS A 39 -27.81 -15.21 -6.80
CA CYS A 39 -26.71 -16.14 -6.62
C CYS A 39 -26.58 -16.49 -5.14
N GLU A 40 -26.72 -17.77 -4.81
CA GLU A 40 -26.48 -18.26 -3.45
C GLU A 40 -24.99 -18.16 -3.08
N PRO A 41 -24.63 -18.14 -1.78
CA PRO A 41 -23.23 -18.24 -1.37
C PRO A 41 -22.53 -19.44 -2.04
N ARG A 42 -21.31 -19.22 -2.53
CA ARG A 42 -20.52 -20.24 -3.26
C ARG A 42 -21.21 -20.82 -4.51
N TRP A 43 -22.11 -20.05 -5.15
CA TRP A 43 -22.81 -20.48 -6.39
C TRP A 43 -21.86 -20.98 -7.49
N PHE A 44 -20.65 -20.43 -7.57
CA PHE A 44 -19.61 -20.77 -8.54
C PHE A 44 -18.86 -22.09 -8.23
N CYS A 45 -19.15 -22.75 -7.10
CA CYS A 45 -18.51 -24.01 -6.72
C CYS A 45 -19.18 -25.27 -7.30
N LYS A 46 -20.35 -25.13 -7.94
CA LYS A 46 -21.03 -26.25 -8.60
C LYS A 46 -20.50 -26.37 -10.03
N GLU A 47 -20.41 -27.59 -10.54
CA GLU A 47 -20.20 -27.81 -11.98
C GLU A 47 -21.26 -27.04 -12.74
N THR A 48 -20.83 -26.03 -13.49
CA THR A 48 -21.73 -25.24 -14.33
C THR A 48 -21.95 -26.02 -15.61
N ASP A 49 -23.18 -26.49 -15.86
CA ASP A 49 -23.66 -26.90 -17.19
C ASP A 49 -23.78 -25.70 -18.16
N SER A 50 -23.07 -24.60 -17.87
CA SER A 50 -23.09 -23.40 -18.69
C SER A 50 -22.37 -23.67 -19.99
N VAL A 51 -23.01 -23.30 -21.09
CA VAL A 51 -22.43 -23.37 -22.44
C VAL A 51 -21.59 -22.10 -22.72
N ASP A 52 -21.64 -21.10 -21.84
CA ASP A 52 -20.88 -19.86 -22.00
C ASP A 52 -19.47 -19.99 -21.40
N ASP A 53 -18.48 -20.06 -22.30
CA ASP A 53 -17.04 -20.06 -21.97
C ASP A 53 -16.67 -18.93 -21.00
N THR A 54 -17.34 -17.78 -21.06
CA THR A 54 -17.08 -16.63 -20.18
C THR A 54 -17.51 -16.89 -18.74
N GLU A 55 -18.65 -17.54 -18.54
CA GLU A 55 -19.16 -17.91 -17.22
C GLU A 55 -18.28 -18.98 -16.59
N ILE A 56 -17.84 -19.98 -17.37
CA ILE A 56 -16.91 -21.04 -16.93
C ILE A 56 -15.60 -20.42 -16.46
N LEU A 57 -15.01 -19.52 -17.26
CA LEU A 57 -13.75 -18.84 -16.92
C LEU A 57 -13.86 -17.98 -15.66
N THR A 58 -14.98 -17.27 -15.51
CA THR A 58 -15.26 -16.44 -14.34
C THR A 58 -15.41 -17.31 -13.07
N ALA A 59 -16.12 -18.44 -13.17
CA ALA A 59 -16.24 -19.39 -12.07
C ALA A 59 -14.88 -19.98 -11.67
N GLY A 60 -14.03 -20.35 -12.64
CA GLY A 60 -12.67 -20.83 -12.40
C GLY A 60 -11.79 -19.81 -11.67
N LYS A 61 -11.86 -18.51 -12.06
CA LYS A 61 -11.17 -17.44 -11.32
C LYS A 61 -11.66 -17.36 -9.87
N PHE A 62 -12.98 -17.41 -9.64
CA PHE A 62 -13.55 -17.32 -8.29
C PHE A 62 -13.21 -18.53 -7.41
N LEU A 63 -13.07 -19.73 -8.00
CA LEU A 63 -12.55 -20.91 -7.29
C LEU A 63 -11.12 -20.68 -6.80
N GLY A 64 -10.25 -20.11 -7.64
CA GLY A 64 -8.89 -19.71 -7.26
C GLY A 64 -8.90 -18.67 -6.14
N ASP A 65 -9.73 -17.62 -6.26
CA ASP A 65 -9.88 -16.57 -5.24
C ASP A 65 -10.37 -17.13 -3.90
N LEU A 66 -11.34 -18.06 -3.93
CA LEU A 66 -11.85 -18.74 -2.74
C LEU A 66 -10.78 -19.59 -2.07
N ALA A 67 -10.08 -20.44 -2.84
CA ALA A 67 -8.99 -21.27 -2.33
C ALA A 67 -7.86 -20.42 -1.72
N TYR A 68 -7.54 -19.28 -2.33
CA TYR A 68 -6.56 -18.34 -1.79
C TYR A 68 -7.01 -17.77 -0.43
N ARG A 69 -8.29 -17.39 -0.30
CA ARG A 69 -8.85 -16.92 0.98
C ARG A 69 -8.86 -18.01 2.05
N GLU A 70 -9.10 -19.26 1.67
CA GLU A 70 -9.03 -20.44 2.55
C GLU A 70 -7.59 -20.87 2.85
N GLN A 71 -6.58 -20.14 2.34
CA GLN A 71 -5.14 -20.41 2.49
C GLN A 71 -4.66 -21.73 1.85
N GLU A 72 -5.45 -22.29 0.94
CA GLU A 72 -5.08 -23.47 0.14
C GLU A 72 -4.27 -23.02 -1.09
N PHE A 73 -3.06 -22.51 -0.86
CA PHE A 73 -2.28 -21.80 -1.90
C PHE A 73 -1.87 -22.67 -3.09
N GLU A 74 -1.55 -23.95 -2.89
CA GLU A 74 -1.28 -24.88 -3.99
C GLU A 74 -2.51 -25.09 -4.86
N LYS A 75 -3.68 -25.29 -4.24
CA LYS A 75 -4.94 -25.47 -4.95
C LYS A 75 -5.33 -24.20 -5.70
N ALA A 76 -5.23 -23.03 -5.05
CA ALA A 76 -5.47 -21.74 -5.69
C ALA A 76 -4.57 -21.55 -6.93
N LEU A 77 -3.28 -21.91 -6.81
CA LEU A 77 -2.36 -21.86 -7.93
C LEU A 77 -2.77 -22.82 -9.07
N CYS A 78 -3.25 -24.02 -8.76
CA CYS A 78 -3.79 -24.95 -9.74
C CYS A 78 -5.02 -24.36 -10.46
N GLU A 79 -5.99 -23.82 -9.73
CA GLU A 79 -7.20 -23.22 -10.30
C GLU A 79 -6.88 -22.03 -11.22
N TYR A 80 -6.02 -21.11 -10.76
CA TYR A 80 -5.57 -20.00 -11.60
C TYR A 80 -4.82 -20.48 -12.85
N SER A 81 -4.01 -21.53 -12.74
CA SER A 81 -3.28 -22.08 -13.87
C SER A 81 -4.21 -22.71 -14.90
N SER A 82 -5.20 -23.48 -14.45
CA SER A 82 -6.26 -24.04 -15.31
C SER A 82 -7.05 -22.94 -16.00
N CYS A 83 -7.45 -21.90 -15.26
CA CYS A 83 -8.14 -20.73 -15.81
C CYS A 83 -7.28 -20.04 -16.89
N LEU A 84 -5.99 -19.82 -16.64
CA LEU A 84 -5.09 -19.15 -17.58
C LEU A 84 -4.88 -19.91 -18.90
N LEU A 85 -4.91 -21.25 -18.85
CA LEU A 85 -4.82 -22.11 -20.04
C LEU A 85 -6.05 -22.00 -20.93
N LEU A 86 -7.23 -21.85 -20.33
CA LEU A 86 -8.50 -21.71 -21.04
C LEU A 86 -8.74 -20.27 -21.54
N LEU A 87 -8.08 -19.27 -20.94
CA LEU A 87 -8.28 -17.86 -21.29
C LEU A 87 -7.77 -17.52 -22.71
N PRO A 88 -8.59 -16.93 -23.59
CA PRO A 88 -8.11 -16.46 -24.89
C PRO A 88 -7.12 -15.30 -24.70
N ALA A 89 -6.16 -15.18 -25.62
CA ALA A 89 -5.12 -14.13 -25.57
C ALA A 89 -5.69 -12.70 -25.62
N SER A 90 -6.89 -12.52 -26.18
CA SER A 90 -7.60 -11.25 -26.23
C SER A 90 -8.17 -10.79 -24.88
N ASN A 91 -8.37 -11.69 -23.91
CA ASN A 91 -8.91 -11.34 -22.60
C ASN A 91 -7.80 -10.85 -21.65
N ILE A 92 -7.20 -9.72 -22.01
CA ILE A 92 -6.02 -9.16 -21.33
C ILE A 92 -6.31 -8.87 -19.85
N ALA A 93 -7.50 -8.34 -19.54
CA ALA A 93 -7.88 -7.97 -18.18
C ALA A 93 -7.92 -9.18 -17.24
N MET A 94 -8.67 -10.23 -17.60
CA MET A 94 -8.75 -11.43 -16.76
C MET A 94 -7.43 -12.19 -16.70
N ARG A 95 -6.65 -12.21 -17.79
CA ARG A 95 -5.31 -12.82 -17.78
C ARG A 95 -4.39 -12.13 -16.77
N ARG A 96 -4.40 -10.79 -16.71
CA ARG A 96 -3.63 -10.04 -15.70
C ARG A 96 -4.08 -10.39 -14.29
N ASP A 97 -5.38 -10.38 -14.02
CA ASP A 97 -5.93 -10.71 -12.70
C ASP A 97 -5.51 -12.11 -12.23
N VAL A 98 -5.66 -13.11 -13.11
CA VAL A 98 -5.29 -14.50 -12.82
C VAL A 98 -3.79 -14.63 -12.60
N GLN A 99 -2.96 -13.99 -13.42
CA GLN A 99 -1.50 -13.98 -13.24
C GLN A 99 -1.08 -13.29 -11.93
N GLU A 100 -1.76 -12.21 -11.54
CA GLU A 100 -1.56 -11.55 -10.25
C GLU A 100 -1.91 -12.51 -9.09
N GLY A 101 -3.00 -13.27 -9.22
CA GLY A 101 -3.38 -14.36 -8.31
C GLY A 101 -2.31 -15.46 -8.22
N GLN A 102 -1.79 -15.93 -9.35
CA GLN A 102 -0.68 -16.91 -9.39
C GLN A 102 0.56 -16.39 -8.66
N ALA A 103 0.97 -15.14 -8.92
CA ALA A 103 2.13 -14.54 -8.26
C ALA A 103 1.94 -14.44 -6.73
N ARG A 104 0.74 -14.08 -6.27
CA ARG A 104 0.42 -14.09 -4.83
C ARG A 104 0.53 -15.49 -4.22
N CYS A 105 -0.04 -16.50 -4.88
CA CYS A 105 0.06 -17.90 -4.42
C CYS A 105 1.54 -18.34 -4.35
N LEU A 106 2.30 -18.13 -5.43
CA LEU A 106 3.72 -18.46 -5.48
C LEU A 106 4.52 -17.78 -4.36
N SER A 107 4.22 -16.51 -4.06
CA SER A 107 4.85 -15.80 -2.95
C SER A 107 4.51 -16.42 -1.60
N ARG A 108 3.27 -16.86 -1.37
CA ARG A 108 2.86 -17.54 -0.13
C ARG A 108 3.50 -18.92 0.03
N LEU A 109 3.78 -19.59 -1.10
CA LEU A 109 4.47 -20.87 -1.16
C LEU A 109 6.01 -20.76 -1.06
N GLY A 110 6.56 -19.56 -0.87
CA GLY A 110 8.01 -19.33 -0.84
C GLY A 110 8.70 -19.40 -2.21
N ARG A 111 7.94 -19.55 -3.30
CA ARG A 111 8.44 -19.59 -4.69
C ARG A 111 8.62 -18.18 -5.25
N HIS A 112 9.35 -17.34 -4.52
CA HIS A 112 9.44 -15.90 -4.78
C HIS A 112 10.04 -15.55 -6.14
N LYS A 113 10.99 -16.33 -6.66
CA LYS A 113 11.59 -16.09 -7.98
C LYS A 113 10.53 -16.15 -9.09
N GLU A 114 9.69 -17.19 -9.06
CA GLU A 114 8.61 -17.34 -10.04
C GLU A 114 7.54 -16.25 -9.89
N ALA A 115 7.23 -15.86 -8.64
CA ALA A 115 6.32 -14.74 -8.37
C ALA A 115 6.85 -13.42 -8.97
N LEU A 116 8.15 -13.15 -8.83
CA LEU A 116 8.81 -11.98 -9.41
C LEU A 116 8.86 -12.03 -10.93
N ASP A 117 9.10 -13.20 -11.53
CA ASP A 117 9.08 -13.38 -12.99
C ASP A 117 7.70 -13.05 -13.57
N ILE A 118 6.62 -13.43 -12.87
CA ILE A 118 5.26 -13.03 -13.26
C ILE A 118 5.06 -11.52 -13.06
N ALA A 119 5.46 -10.97 -11.92
CA ALA A 119 5.31 -9.53 -11.66
C ALA A 119 6.02 -8.67 -12.70
N GLU A 120 7.23 -9.06 -13.15
CA GLU A 120 7.97 -8.32 -14.18
C GLU A 120 7.29 -8.42 -15.56
N LYS A 121 6.70 -9.58 -15.90
CA LYS A 121 5.87 -9.70 -17.11
C LYS A 121 4.65 -8.78 -17.06
N LEU A 122 3.97 -8.72 -15.92
CA LEU A 122 2.81 -7.82 -15.73
C LEU A 122 3.24 -6.35 -15.81
N ARG A 123 4.41 -6.00 -15.25
CA ARG A 123 5.00 -4.66 -15.34
C ARG A 123 5.22 -4.23 -16.78
N ASN A 124 5.84 -5.09 -17.58
CA ASN A 124 6.10 -4.83 -19.00
C ASN A 124 4.81 -4.73 -19.84
N GLY A 125 3.72 -5.36 -19.37
CA GLY A 125 2.39 -5.27 -19.96
C GLY A 125 1.50 -4.13 -19.43
N ALA A 126 2.00 -3.28 -18.53
CA ALA A 126 1.22 -2.16 -18.00
C ALA A 126 1.00 -1.08 -19.06
N THR A 127 -0.23 -0.56 -19.14
CA THR A 127 -0.68 0.41 -20.17
C THR A 127 -1.25 1.69 -19.58
N ASN A 128 -1.38 1.74 -18.25
CA ASN A 128 -1.78 2.91 -17.49
C ASN A 128 -1.16 2.84 -16.08
N THR A 129 -1.33 3.92 -15.32
CA THR A 129 -0.83 4.05 -13.95
C THR A 129 -1.47 3.05 -12.99
N ASP A 130 -2.73 2.66 -13.20
CA ASP A 130 -3.44 1.72 -12.34
C ASP A 130 -2.83 0.31 -12.44
N HIS A 131 -2.58 -0.16 -13.67
CA HIS A 131 -1.90 -1.44 -13.92
C HIS A 131 -0.52 -1.44 -13.28
N LEU A 132 0.23 -0.34 -13.41
CA LEU A 132 1.55 -0.23 -12.79
C LEU A 132 1.45 -0.22 -11.26
N THR A 133 0.42 0.42 -10.71
CA THR A 133 0.18 0.48 -9.26
C THR A 133 -0.13 -0.89 -8.68
N THR A 134 -0.94 -1.72 -9.35
CA THR A 134 -1.21 -3.08 -8.86
C THR A 134 0.05 -3.94 -8.88
N VAL A 135 0.86 -3.82 -9.93
CA VAL A 135 2.12 -4.56 -10.07
C VAL A 135 3.16 -4.13 -9.02
N LEU A 136 3.32 -2.82 -8.77
CA LEU A 136 4.23 -2.32 -7.75
C LEU A 136 3.80 -2.77 -6.34
N ASN A 137 2.50 -2.80 -6.06
CA ASN A 137 1.98 -3.34 -4.80
C ASN A 137 2.24 -4.85 -4.67
N LEU A 138 2.11 -5.61 -5.76
CA LEU A 138 2.46 -7.03 -5.78
C LEU A 138 3.96 -7.24 -5.51
N GLN A 139 4.83 -6.49 -6.19
CA GLN A 139 6.28 -6.55 -5.97
C GLN A 139 6.64 -6.18 -4.53
N PHE A 140 6.04 -5.11 -3.98
CA PHE A 140 6.20 -4.73 -2.58
C PHE A 140 5.84 -5.87 -1.63
N ALA A 141 4.70 -6.54 -1.83
CA ALA A 141 4.29 -7.67 -1.00
C ALA A 141 5.24 -8.87 -1.10
N ILE A 142 5.77 -9.17 -2.30
CA ILE A 142 6.75 -10.24 -2.50
C ILE A 142 8.07 -9.90 -1.77
N TYR A 143 8.58 -8.68 -1.94
CA TYR A 143 9.81 -8.24 -1.25
C TYR A 143 9.64 -8.11 0.26
N GLN A 144 8.42 -7.84 0.74
CA GLN A 144 8.10 -7.90 2.15
C GLN A 144 8.24 -9.32 2.71
N GLY A 145 7.79 -10.35 1.99
CA GLY A 145 7.99 -11.75 2.38
C GLY A 145 9.45 -12.22 2.30
N LEU A 146 10.26 -11.61 1.43
CA LEU A 146 11.70 -11.85 1.31
C LEU A 146 12.55 -11.05 2.32
N GLU A 147 11.94 -10.21 3.15
CA GLU A 147 12.63 -9.26 4.05
C GLU A 147 13.65 -8.36 3.31
N ASN A 148 13.45 -8.11 2.01
CA ASN A 148 14.34 -7.27 1.23
C ASN A 148 13.98 -5.79 1.40
N VAL A 149 14.55 -5.15 2.42
CA VAL A 149 14.26 -3.76 2.79
C VAL A 149 14.52 -2.77 1.65
N GLU A 150 15.61 -2.94 0.90
CA GLU A 150 15.97 -2.06 -0.21
C GLU A 150 14.90 -2.08 -1.31
N LYS A 151 14.52 -3.27 -1.79
CA LYS A 151 13.52 -3.40 -2.86
C LYS A 151 12.13 -2.96 -2.39
N LYS A 152 11.78 -3.15 -1.11
CA LYS A 152 10.56 -2.57 -0.52
C LYS A 152 10.56 -1.05 -0.60
N ILE A 153 11.66 -0.40 -0.20
CA ILE A 153 11.79 1.07 -0.28
C ILE A 153 11.65 1.53 -1.73
N MET A 154 12.32 0.87 -2.68
CA MET A 154 12.21 1.21 -4.10
C MET A 154 10.75 1.14 -4.59
N CYS A 155 10.03 0.05 -4.32
CA CYS A 155 8.62 -0.07 -4.72
C CYS A 155 7.75 1.04 -4.10
N LEU A 156 8.00 1.39 -2.83
CA LEU A 156 7.25 2.45 -2.14
C LEU A 156 7.55 3.84 -2.70
N GLN A 157 8.80 4.15 -3.01
CA GLN A 157 9.17 5.41 -3.68
C GLN A 157 8.48 5.53 -5.04
N GLN A 158 8.46 4.44 -5.79
CA GLN A 158 7.77 4.33 -7.08
C GLN A 158 6.25 4.52 -6.94
N LEU A 159 5.63 3.91 -5.94
CA LEU A 159 4.21 4.10 -5.63
C LEU A 159 3.89 5.55 -5.21
N ILE A 160 4.77 6.20 -4.47
CA ILE A 160 4.62 7.62 -4.09
C ILE A 160 4.81 8.54 -5.29
N CYS A 161 5.70 8.21 -6.23
CA CYS A 161 5.83 8.98 -7.48
C CYS A 161 4.52 8.99 -8.28
N LEU A 162 3.76 7.88 -8.25
CA LEU A 162 2.46 7.75 -8.90
C LEU A 162 1.32 8.35 -8.06
N HIS A 163 1.39 8.21 -6.73
CA HIS A 163 0.32 8.57 -5.80
C HIS A 163 0.85 9.45 -4.65
N PRO A 164 1.31 10.68 -4.93
CA PRO A 164 2.01 11.52 -3.95
C PRO A 164 1.16 11.91 -2.74
N PHE A 165 -0.18 11.88 -2.88
CA PHE A 165 -1.14 12.20 -1.83
C PHE A 165 -1.68 10.98 -1.06
N ASN A 166 -1.19 9.76 -1.33
CA ASN A 166 -1.62 8.59 -0.57
C ASN A 166 -0.86 8.49 0.78
N PRO A 167 -1.52 8.72 1.93
CA PRO A 167 -0.85 8.74 3.23
C PRO A 167 -0.21 7.40 3.61
N TRP A 168 -0.76 6.28 3.13
CA TRP A 168 -0.36 4.95 3.57
C TRP A 168 0.98 4.53 2.97
N TYR A 169 1.26 4.89 1.72
CA TYR A 169 2.57 4.63 1.12
C TYR A 169 3.68 5.41 1.84
N TRP A 170 3.41 6.65 2.25
CA TRP A 170 4.33 7.43 3.08
C TRP A 170 4.57 6.80 4.44
N LYS A 171 3.52 6.31 5.10
CA LYS A 171 3.65 5.58 6.37
C LYS A 171 4.51 4.32 6.21
N LEU A 172 4.23 3.50 5.19
CA LEU A 172 4.99 2.29 4.90
C LEU A 172 6.45 2.59 4.54
N LEU A 173 6.71 3.69 3.81
CA LEU A 173 8.07 4.12 3.48
C LEU A 173 8.85 4.51 4.74
N ALA A 174 8.21 5.24 5.65
CA ALA A 174 8.80 5.60 6.94
C ALA A 174 9.14 4.35 7.77
N GLU A 175 8.24 3.36 7.80
CA GLU A 175 8.47 2.09 8.49
C GLU A 175 9.59 1.27 7.85
N ALA A 176 9.70 1.25 6.51
CA ALA A 176 10.79 0.59 5.81
C ALA A 176 12.15 1.26 6.11
N TYR A 177 12.20 2.59 6.18
CA TYR A 177 13.40 3.29 6.65
C TYR A 177 13.73 3.01 8.11
N MET A 178 12.73 2.84 8.98
CA MET A 178 12.94 2.45 10.38
C MET A 178 13.54 1.05 10.50
N SER A 179 13.04 0.07 9.74
CA SER A 179 13.65 -1.26 9.68
C SER A 179 15.11 -1.18 9.23
N LEU A 180 15.39 -0.38 8.19
CA LEU A 180 16.76 -0.17 7.73
C LEU A 180 17.65 0.46 8.82
N LEU A 181 17.14 1.40 9.61
CA LEU A 181 17.87 1.99 10.73
C LEU A 181 18.19 0.97 11.82
N GLN A 182 17.25 0.08 12.13
CA GLN A 182 17.43 -0.98 13.12
C GLN A 182 18.50 -1.97 12.66
N ASP A 183 18.48 -2.36 11.37
CA ASP A 183 19.49 -3.24 10.78
C ASP A 183 20.89 -2.62 10.80
N LEU A 184 20.98 -1.30 10.56
CA LEU A 184 22.24 -0.56 10.54
C LEU A 184 22.74 -0.18 11.95
N SER A 185 21.85 -0.03 12.93
CA SER A 185 22.18 0.30 14.32
C SER A 185 21.07 -0.14 15.28
N PRO A 186 21.18 -1.34 15.88
CA PRO A 186 20.21 -1.85 16.86
C PRO A 186 20.08 -0.98 18.13
N LEU A 187 21.04 -0.09 18.37
CA LEU A 187 21.07 0.82 19.53
C LEU A 187 20.32 2.15 19.28
N PHE A 188 19.88 2.42 18.05
CA PHE A 188 19.24 3.71 17.72
C PHE A 188 17.85 3.86 18.34
N PHE A 189 17.16 2.75 18.64
CA PHE A 189 15.90 2.73 19.38
C PHE A 189 15.86 1.48 20.26
N PRO A 190 15.73 1.59 21.60
CA PRO A 190 15.50 0.42 22.45
C PRO A 190 14.19 -0.26 22.03
N GLU A 191 14.29 -1.55 21.72
CA GLU A 191 13.15 -2.38 21.34
C GLU A 191 12.11 -2.43 22.47
N VAL A 192 10.91 -1.90 22.24
CA VAL A 192 9.77 -2.22 23.10
C VAL A 192 9.18 -3.51 22.58
N LYS A 193 9.44 -4.61 23.29
CA LYS A 193 8.69 -5.86 23.12
C LYS A 193 7.21 -5.53 23.22
N LEU A 194 6.49 -5.68 22.12
CA LEU A 194 5.05 -5.59 22.08
C LEU A 194 4.50 -6.82 22.79
N ASN A 195 4.27 -6.71 24.10
CA ASN A 195 3.64 -7.78 24.86
C ASN A 195 2.24 -8.02 24.28
N GLN A 196 1.99 -9.28 23.92
CA GLN A 196 0.69 -9.81 23.54
C GLN A 196 -0.30 -9.45 24.65
N SER A 197 -1.37 -8.74 24.30
CA SER A 197 -2.44 -8.41 25.23
C SER A 197 -3.07 -9.69 25.75
N GLU A 198 -3.08 -9.85 27.06
CA GLU A 198 -3.76 -10.91 27.80
C GLU A 198 -5.25 -10.97 27.39
N GLU A 199 -5.69 -12.13 26.91
CA GLU A 199 -7.10 -12.52 26.92
C GLU A 199 -7.54 -12.65 28.38
N VAL A 200 -8.31 -11.67 28.85
CA VAL A 200 -9.11 -11.85 30.06
C VAL A 200 -10.34 -12.66 29.68
N GLY A 201 -10.26 -13.97 29.94
CA GLY A 201 -11.42 -14.85 29.97
C GLY A 201 -12.40 -14.41 31.06
N VAL A 202 -13.68 -14.32 30.70
CA VAL A 202 -14.76 -14.27 31.67
C VAL A 202 -15.73 -15.39 31.36
N SER A 203 -15.92 -16.18 32.40
CA SER A 203 -16.48 -17.51 32.49
C SER A 203 -17.98 -17.59 32.23
N ASP A 204 -18.39 -18.79 31.81
CA ASP A 204 -19.76 -19.29 31.79
C ASP A 204 -20.49 -19.16 33.13
N SER A 205 -21.76 -18.75 33.07
CA SER A 205 -22.77 -19.25 34.02
C SER A 205 -24.17 -19.26 33.38
N ASN A 206 -24.68 -20.47 33.17
CA ASN A 206 -26.08 -20.78 32.88
C ASN A 206 -26.98 -20.49 34.10
N PHE A 207 -28.24 -20.06 33.90
CA PHE A 207 -29.46 -20.77 34.37
C PHE A 207 -30.79 -20.06 33.98
N LYS A 208 -31.56 -20.75 33.12
CA LYS A 208 -33.03 -21.04 33.08
C LYS A 208 -34.14 -19.96 33.10
N THR A 209 -34.84 -19.92 31.94
CA THR A 209 -36.30 -20.01 31.64
C THR A 209 -37.34 -19.07 32.26
N SER A 210 -38.05 -18.34 31.38
CA SER A 210 -39.53 -18.36 31.32
C SER A 210 -40.08 -18.03 29.93
N THR A 211 -41.10 -18.80 29.54
CA THR A 211 -41.91 -18.87 28.32
C THR A 211 -42.51 -17.55 27.79
N GLY A 212 -42.54 -17.36 26.45
CA GLY A 212 -43.38 -16.32 25.81
C GLY A 212 -43.08 -15.96 24.35
N ARG A 213 -43.38 -16.88 23.42
CA ARG A 213 -43.81 -16.73 22.00
C ARG A 213 -43.35 -15.53 21.11
N GLU A 214 -42.68 -15.91 20.02
CA GLU A 214 -42.64 -15.35 18.63
C GLU A 214 -42.32 -13.87 18.44
N ILE A 215 -41.13 -13.55 17.88
CA ILE A 215 -40.88 -13.13 16.48
C ILE A 215 -39.36 -13.18 16.22
N ASN A 216 -38.89 -14.00 15.30
CA ASN A 216 -37.46 -14.18 15.02
C ASN A 216 -37.00 -13.16 13.95
N PHE A 217 -36.51 -12.00 14.38
CA PHE A 217 -35.63 -11.15 13.56
C PHE A 217 -34.19 -11.45 13.97
N GLN A 218 -33.56 -12.37 13.24
CA GLN A 218 -32.15 -12.68 13.42
C GLN A 218 -31.32 -11.68 12.61
N SER A 219 -30.84 -10.65 13.29
CA SER A 219 -29.85 -9.70 12.77
C SER A 219 -28.50 -10.41 12.66
N HIS A 220 -28.19 -10.90 11.46
CA HIS A 220 -26.82 -11.27 11.13
C HIS A 220 -26.01 -9.97 10.96
N SER A 221 -25.19 -9.70 11.97
CA SER A 221 -24.08 -8.74 11.93
C SER A 221 -23.32 -8.90 10.61
N SER A 222 -23.33 -7.85 9.79
CA SER A 222 -22.68 -7.80 8.50
C SER A 222 -21.17 -7.69 8.68
N GLU A 223 -20.53 -8.84 8.80
CA GLU A 223 -19.07 -8.97 8.75
C GLU A 223 -18.61 -9.04 7.28
N SER A 224 -18.87 -7.96 6.53
CA SER A 224 -18.58 -7.87 5.08
C SER A 224 -17.77 -6.63 4.68
N GLN A 225 -17.00 -6.05 5.60
CA GLN A 225 -16.24 -4.81 5.33
C GLN A 225 -14.79 -4.82 5.83
N LYS A 226 -14.15 -6.00 5.97
CA LYS A 226 -12.73 -6.11 6.38
C LYS A 226 -11.76 -6.55 5.27
N GLU A 227 -12.17 -6.55 4.00
CA GLU A 227 -11.26 -6.90 2.90
C GLU A 227 -10.87 -5.67 2.06
N CYS A 228 -9.59 -5.66 1.68
CA CYS A 228 -8.89 -4.67 0.83
C CYS A 228 -8.29 -3.44 1.52
N PHE A 229 -7.55 -3.63 2.63
CA PHE A 229 -6.39 -2.77 2.90
C PHE A 229 -5.40 -3.42 3.88
N TRP A 230 -4.73 -4.48 3.41
CA TRP A 230 -3.55 -5.11 4.03
C TRP A 230 -3.64 -5.37 5.54
N SER A 231 -4.33 -6.45 5.92
CA SER A 231 -4.14 -7.05 7.24
C SER A 231 -2.86 -7.88 7.20
N SER A 232 -1.80 -7.37 7.81
CA SER A 232 -0.60 -8.14 8.14
C SER A 232 -0.98 -9.25 9.11
N LEU A 233 -1.07 -10.50 8.63
CA LEU A 233 -1.03 -11.67 9.49
C LEU A 233 0.42 -12.13 9.58
N ALA A 234 0.94 -12.19 10.80
CA ALA A 234 2.27 -12.69 11.11
C ALA A 234 2.43 -14.11 10.55
N ILE A 235 3.52 -14.36 9.82
CA ILE A 235 3.86 -15.68 9.30
C ILE A 235 4.79 -16.33 10.31
N GLU A 236 4.34 -17.40 10.97
CA GLU A 236 5.24 -18.43 11.50
C GLU A 236 5.80 -19.22 10.31
N THR A 237 6.97 -18.83 9.83
CA THR A 237 7.67 -19.59 8.78
C THR A 237 8.72 -20.47 9.43
N LYS A 238 8.54 -21.78 9.29
CA LYS A 238 9.49 -22.80 9.73
C LYS A 238 10.80 -22.63 8.95
N ASN A 239 11.80 -22.14 9.66
CA ASN A 239 13.20 -21.94 9.32
C ASN A 239 13.71 -22.72 8.08
N ARG A 240 14.01 -22.00 6.99
CA ARG A 240 14.93 -22.46 5.94
C ARG A 240 15.99 -21.40 5.69
N ASN A 241 17.22 -21.87 5.64
CA ASN A 241 18.48 -21.13 5.67
C ASN A 241 18.48 -19.81 4.88
N PRO A 242 18.91 -18.69 5.49
CA PRO A 242 19.09 -17.44 4.76
C PRO A 242 20.28 -17.58 3.81
N VAL A 243 20.04 -17.36 2.52
CA VAL A 243 21.12 -17.05 1.57
C VAL A 243 21.61 -15.65 1.93
N THR A 244 22.76 -15.57 2.59
CA THR A 244 23.42 -14.32 2.92
C THR A 244 23.93 -13.67 1.64
N CYS A 245 23.15 -12.72 1.09
CA CYS A 245 23.66 -11.82 0.06
C CYS A 245 24.36 -10.65 0.75
N SER A 246 25.59 -10.35 0.33
CA SER A 246 26.43 -9.31 0.94
C SER A 246 25.90 -7.91 0.59
N ASN A 247 24.99 -7.39 1.41
CA ASN A 247 24.24 -6.14 1.17
C ASN A 247 25.08 -4.84 1.30
N SER A 248 26.33 -4.90 1.78
CA SER A 248 27.12 -3.70 2.11
C SER A 248 27.54 -2.86 0.90
N GLN A 249 27.73 -3.48 -0.27
CA GLN A 249 28.17 -2.78 -1.48
C GLN A 249 27.01 -2.05 -2.19
N ILE A 250 25.78 -2.55 -2.06
CA ILE A 250 24.59 -2.09 -2.81
C ILE A 250 23.86 -0.96 -2.07
N ILE A 251 23.80 -1.03 -0.73
CA ILE A 251 23.31 0.06 0.14
C ILE A 251 24.09 1.36 -0.11
N LYS A 252 25.37 1.24 -0.47
CA LYS A 252 26.28 2.35 -0.79
C LYS A 252 25.83 3.12 -2.05
N GLU A 253 25.35 2.42 -3.07
CA GLU A 253 24.91 3.02 -4.34
C GLU A 253 23.50 3.63 -4.23
N PHE A 254 22.64 3.06 -3.38
CA PHE A 254 21.28 3.55 -3.11
C PHE A 254 21.24 4.81 -2.20
N LEU A 255 22.24 4.98 -1.32
CA LEU A 255 22.28 6.07 -0.33
C LEU A 255 23.36 7.14 -0.61
N CYS A 256 24.37 6.86 -1.45
CA CYS A 256 25.35 7.85 -1.90
C CYS A 256 25.07 8.31 -3.32
N THR A 257 24.53 9.51 -3.42
CA THR A 257 24.63 10.38 -4.60
C THR A 257 24.98 11.77 -4.09
N SER A 258 26.21 11.92 -3.60
CA SER A 258 26.85 13.22 -3.41
C SER A 258 28.06 13.22 -4.31
N GLU A 259 28.23 14.29 -5.08
CA GLU A 259 29.42 14.60 -5.90
C GLU A 259 30.65 14.88 -5.02
N GLU A 260 30.97 13.96 -4.11
CA GLU A 260 32.24 13.94 -3.37
C GLU A 260 32.99 12.65 -3.71
N ALA A 261 33.06 12.35 -5.00
CA ALA A 261 34.01 11.40 -5.54
C ALA A 261 35.14 12.19 -6.20
N GLU A 262 36.03 12.74 -5.38
CA GLU A 262 37.47 12.86 -5.67
C GLU A 262 38.20 13.52 -4.50
N ARG A 263 38.67 12.69 -3.55
CA ARG A 263 40.03 12.83 -2.99
C ARG A 263 40.52 11.47 -2.50
N ARG A 264 41.70 11.09 -2.98
CA ARG A 264 42.45 9.90 -2.56
C ARG A 264 42.86 9.98 -1.09
N ASP A 265 42.68 8.84 -0.44
CA ASP A 265 43.59 8.14 0.49
C ASP A 265 44.34 8.95 1.56
N GLU A 266 43.95 8.80 2.83
CA GLU A 266 44.72 8.10 3.89
C GLU A 266 44.00 8.31 5.24
N GLY A 267 43.31 7.28 5.74
CA GLY A 267 42.59 7.35 7.03
C GLY A 267 41.50 6.29 7.22
N LYS A 268 41.85 5.00 7.15
CA LYS A 268 40.88 3.90 6.96
C LYS A 268 39.92 3.58 8.13
N HIS A 269 40.13 4.09 9.35
CA HIS A 269 39.26 3.77 10.49
C HIS A 269 38.35 4.91 10.97
N THR A 270 38.79 6.17 10.91
CA THR A 270 38.00 7.34 11.35
C THR A 270 37.00 7.80 10.28
N ALA A 271 37.32 7.61 8.99
CA ALA A 271 36.43 7.96 7.89
C ALA A 271 35.18 7.04 7.80
N SER A 272 35.33 5.74 8.11
CA SER A 272 34.22 4.76 8.06
C SER A 272 33.15 5.08 9.10
N ALA A 273 33.56 5.31 10.36
CA ALA A 273 32.64 5.60 11.46
C ALA A 273 31.90 6.94 11.29
N SER A 274 32.57 7.96 10.74
CA SER A 274 31.95 9.25 10.42
C SER A 274 30.89 9.11 9.32
N TRP A 275 31.21 8.35 8.27
CA TRP A 275 30.30 8.13 7.15
C TRP A 275 29.08 7.28 7.54
N GLU A 276 29.27 6.20 8.30
CA GLU A 276 28.17 5.38 8.84
C GLU A 276 27.23 6.20 9.72
N ARG A 277 27.77 7.04 10.60
CA ARG A 277 26.97 7.96 11.43
C ARG A 277 26.18 8.95 10.59
N ASN A 278 26.78 9.51 9.53
CA ASN A 278 26.08 10.41 8.61
C ASN A 278 24.99 9.69 7.82
N MET A 279 25.22 8.44 7.40
CA MET A 279 24.22 7.63 6.72
C MET A 279 23.01 7.36 7.62
N LEU A 280 23.22 6.92 8.86
CA LEU A 280 22.16 6.72 9.85
C LEU A 280 21.34 7.99 10.08
N LYS A 281 22.00 9.15 10.21
CA LYS A 281 21.31 10.44 10.33
C LYS A 281 20.42 10.72 9.12
N LYS A 282 20.93 10.52 7.89
CA LYS A 282 20.14 10.73 6.66
C LYS A 282 18.91 9.83 6.59
N VAL A 283 19.06 8.53 6.89
CA VAL A 283 17.93 7.59 6.90
C VAL A 283 16.92 7.95 8.01
N GLY A 284 17.39 8.38 9.18
CA GLY A 284 16.56 8.90 10.27
C GLY A 284 15.70 10.10 9.86
N ILE A 285 16.32 11.07 9.19
CA ILE A 285 15.62 12.25 8.66
C ILE A 285 14.57 11.82 7.62
N LYS A 286 14.92 10.92 6.69
CA LYS A 286 13.98 10.40 5.68
C LYS A 286 12.78 9.69 6.32
N ALA A 287 13.02 8.85 7.34
CA ALA A 287 11.97 8.15 8.07
C ALA A 287 11.02 9.14 8.76
N CYS A 288 11.57 10.08 9.51
CA CYS A 288 10.79 11.06 10.25
C CYS A 288 10.00 12.00 9.30
N ALA A 289 10.63 12.47 8.21
CA ALA A 289 9.97 13.29 7.19
C ALA A 289 8.81 12.55 6.53
N SER A 290 9.00 11.27 6.21
CA SER A 290 7.96 10.42 5.62
C SER A 290 6.78 10.21 6.57
N PHE A 291 7.04 10.04 7.88
CA PHE A 291 5.99 10.00 8.90
C PHE A 291 5.21 11.30 9.01
N ILE A 292 5.90 12.44 9.07
CA ILE A 292 5.25 13.76 9.10
C ILE A 292 4.38 13.95 7.86
N ARG A 293 4.88 13.61 6.68
CA ARG A 293 4.12 13.68 5.42
C ARG A 293 2.87 12.81 5.46
N ALA A 294 2.99 11.57 5.95
CA ALA A 294 1.84 10.68 6.13
C ALA A 294 0.78 11.29 7.07
N ARG A 295 1.21 11.87 8.21
CA ARG A 295 0.30 12.53 9.16
C ARG A 295 -0.42 13.72 8.52
N LEU A 296 0.29 14.56 7.78
CA LEU A 296 -0.31 15.73 7.11
C LEU A 296 -1.37 15.32 6.07
N LEU A 297 -1.11 14.29 5.28
CA LEU A 297 -2.06 13.74 4.31
C LEU A 297 -3.29 13.11 4.97
N LEU A 298 -3.09 12.43 6.11
CA LEU A 298 -4.19 11.92 6.94
C LEU A 298 -5.06 13.05 7.50
N GLN A 299 -4.46 14.15 7.95
CA GLN A 299 -5.18 15.33 8.42
C GLN A 299 -5.99 16.00 7.31
N LEU A 300 -5.40 16.11 6.11
CA LEU A 300 -6.05 16.69 4.94
C LEU A 300 -7.34 15.96 4.56
N THR A 301 -7.35 14.64 4.65
CA THR A 301 -8.51 13.80 4.29
C THR A 301 -9.49 13.57 5.44
N GLN A 302 -9.17 14.05 6.65
CA GLN A 302 -9.93 13.71 7.86
C GLN A 302 -11.38 14.20 7.81
N LEU A 303 -11.63 15.43 7.33
CA LEU A 303 -12.98 16.01 7.27
C LEU A 303 -13.90 15.31 6.27
N GLN A 304 -13.32 14.61 5.29
CA GLN A 304 -14.06 13.88 4.25
C GLN A 304 -14.39 12.44 4.67
N GLN A 305 -13.85 11.98 5.81
CA GLN A 305 -13.99 10.60 6.28
C GLN A 305 -15.01 10.51 7.40
N SER A 306 -15.73 9.39 7.44
CA SER A 306 -16.70 9.08 8.49
C SER A 306 -16.50 7.66 9.04
N SER A 307 -17.10 7.40 10.21
CA SER A 307 -17.18 6.07 10.82
C SER A 307 -15.80 5.37 10.96
N PHE A 308 -15.71 4.09 10.63
CA PHE A 308 -14.52 3.24 10.77
C PHE A 308 -13.28 3.78 10.04
N VAL A 309 -13.47 4.48 8.91
CA VAL A 309 -12.37 5.07 8.15
C VAL A 309 -11.72 6.21 8.92
N LEU A 310 -12.55 7.09 9.51
CA LEU A 310 -12.10 8.18 10.35
C LEU A 310 -11.40 7.68 11.62
N GLU A 311 -11.93 6.63 12.26
CA GLU A 311 -11.30 6.02 13.44
C GLU A 311 -9.91 5.47 13.11
N LYS A 312 -9.77 4.73 11.99
CA LYS A 312 -8.48 4.21 11.51
C LYS A 312 -7.49 5.34 11.23
N ASN A 313 -7.96 6.43 10.63
CA ASN A 313 -7.15 7.62 10.37
C ASN A 313 -6.62 8.22 11.68
N ILE A 314 -7.49 8.56 12.63
CA ILE A 314 -7.12 9.16 13.92
C ILE A 314 -6.14 8.25 14.69
N LYS A 315 -6.40 6.94 14.71
CA LYS A 315 -5.50 5.96 15.33
C LYS A 315 -4.11 5.98 14.69
N SER A 316 -4.06 6.04 13.35
CA SER A 316 -2.79 6.08 12.61
C SER A 316 -2.04 7.39 12.83
N GLN A 317 -2.73 8.53 12.92
CA GLN A 317 -2.08 9.81 13.27
C GLN A 317 -1.43 9.76 14.65
N LYS A 318 -2.11 9.19 15.66
CA LYS A 318 -1.53 9.01 17.01
C LYS A 318 -0.29 8.11 16.99
N GLU A 319 -0.37 6.96 16.31
CA GLU A 319 0.76 6.05 16.16
C GLU A 319 1.97 6.73 15.49
N ILE A 320 1.72 7.52 14.44
CA ILE A 320 2.76 8.28 13.76
C ILE A 320 3.38 9.31 14.70
N GLU A 321 2.57 10.05 15.45
CA GLU A 321 3.05 11.05 16.41
C GLU A 321 3.95 10.42 17.48
N ASP A 322 3.57 9.26 18.00
CA ASP A 322 4.39 8.51 18.96
C ASP A 322 5.70 8.02 18.34
N LYS A 323 5.70 7.61 17.07
CA LYS A 323 6.93 7.25 16.34
C LYS A 323 7.82 8.47 16.08
N VAL A 324 7.24 9.62 15.70
CA VAL A 324 7.98 10.88 15.46
C VAL A 324 8.68 11.36 16.72
N LYS A 325 8.02 11.28 17.89
CA LYS A 325 8.62 11.63 19.18
C LYS A 325 9.88 10.81 19.51
N ARG A 326 9.93 9.54 19.09
CA ARG A 326 11.10 8.66 19.35
C ARG A 326 12.37 9.16 18.67
N PHE A 327 12.27 9.94 17.60
CA PHE A 327 13.46 10.51 16.93
C PHE A 327 14.16 11.58 17.76
N GLY A 328 13.54 12.09 18.83
CA GLY A 328 14.18 13.06 19.74
C GLY A 328 14.56 14.40 19.10
N LEU A 329 13.86 14.79 18.01
CA LEU A 329 14.13 16.04 17.30
C LEU A 329 13.66 17.25 18.13
N LYS A 330 14.38 18.37 18.04
CA LYS A 330 13.94 19.65 18.65
C LYS A 330 12.63 20.10 17.98
N GLU A 331 11.75 20.74 18.75
CA GLU A 331 10.44 21.22 18.25
C GLU A 331 10.59 22.15 17.04
N SER A 332 11.61 23.01 17.03
CA SER A 332 11.93 23.89 15.90
C SER A 332 12.29 23.10 14.63
N SER A 333 12.96 21.96 14.75
CA SER A 333 13.29 21.06 13.66
C SER A 333 12.04 20.36 13.12
N LEU A 334 11.16 19.89 14.01
CA LEU A 334 9.89 19.26 13.63
C LEU A 334 8.96 20.25 12.90
N LEU A 335 8.90 21.48 13.37
CA LEU A 335 8.13 22.55 12.73
C LEU A 335 8.67 22.87 11.32
N LEU A 336 10.00 22.98 11.17
CA LEU A 336 10.62 23.18 9.87
C LEU A 336 10.31 22.01 8.92
N MET A 337 10.41 20.78 9.41
CA MET A 337 10.15 19.59 8.59
C MET A 337 8.68 19.48 8.19
N THR A 338 7.77 19.82 9.10
CA THR A 338 6.33 19.90 8.82
C THR A 338 6.03 20.95 7.77
N LYS A 339 6.67 22.13 7.85
CA LYS A 339 6.53 23.18 6.84
C LYS A 339 6.98 22.70 5.46
N VAL A 340 8.17 22.10 5.36
CA VAL A 340 8.72 21.63 4.08
C VAL A 340 7.89 20.48 3.49
N MET A 341 7.49 19.50 4.30
CA MET A 341 6.68 18.37 3.85
C MET A 341 5.20 18.72 3.60
N GLY A 342 4.78 19.96 3.88
CA GLY A 342 3.41 20.44 3.66
C GLY A 342 3.26 21.52 2.60
N VAL A 343 4.34 21.96 1.93
CA VAL A 343 4.35 23.12 1.00
C VAL A 343 3.35 22.98 -0.16
N ASP A 344 3.13 21.75 -0.62
CA ASP A 344 2.27 21.36 -1.73
C ASP A 344 0.87 20.92 -1.28
N LEU A 345 0.61 20.83 0.02
CA LEU A 345 -0.69 20.42 0.57
C LEU A 345 -1.69 21.58 0.72
N LEU A 346 -1.42 22.72 0.07
CA LEU A 346 -2.33 23.86 0.06
C LEU A 346 -3.49 23.59 -0.93
N PRO A 347 -4.75 23.90 -0.56
CA PRO A 347 -5.93 23.65 -1.40
C PRO A 347 -5.79 24.12 -2.86
N GLU A 348 -5.12 25.25 -3.08
CA GLU A 348 -4.90 25.84 -4.40
C GLU A 348 -3.99 24.98 -5.28
N LYS A 349 -2.96 24.37 -4.69
CA LYS A 349 -1.98 23.52 -5.40
C LYS A 349 -2.51 22.12 -5.66
N ILE A 350 -3.34 21.61 -4.74
CA ILE A 350 -3.98 20.31 -4.86
C ILE A 350 -4.90 20.29 -6.11
N LYS A 351 -5.74 21.31 -6.29
CA LYS A 351 -6.71 21.34 -7.41
C LYS A 351 -6.08 21.27 -8.80
N GLU A 352 -4.85 21.74 -8.96
CA GLU A 352 -4.13 21.74 -10.24
C GLU A 352 -3.61 20.33 -10.62
N GLU A 353 -3.24 19.52 -9.64
CA GLU A 353 -2.64 18.19 -9.86
C GLU A 353 -3.67 17.08 -10.10
N PHE A 354 -4.90 17.25 -9.58
CA PHE A 354 -6.01 16.29 -9.78
C PHE A 354 -6.71 16.40 -11.15
N GLN A 355 -6.33 17.37 -12.00
CA GLN A 355 -6.90 17.53 -13.36
C GLN A 355 -6.17 16.69 -14.42
N GLY A 356 -5.20 15.86 -14.03
CA GLY A 356 -4.53 14.91 -14.91
C GLY A 356 -5.46 13.75 -15.31
N GLU A 357 -6.04 13.83 -16.50
CA GLU A 357 -6.85 12.75 -17.10
C GLU A 357 -6.02 11.44 -17.20
N VAL A 358 -6.62 10.30 -16.84
CA VAL A 358 -5.98 8.97 -16.96
C VAL A 358 -5.81 8.62 -18.43
N LYS A 359 -4.69 9.04 -19.03
CA LYS A 359 -4.35 8.71 -20.41
C LYS A 359 -3.71 7.32 -20.46
N CYS A 360 -4.11 6.52 -21.44
CA CYS A 360 -3.37 5.32 -21.82
C CYS A 360 -1.99 5.77 -22.32
N ILE A 361 -0.96 5.43 -21.56
CA ILE A 361 0.43 5.83 -21.82
C ILE A 361 1.23 4.54 -22.02
N GLY A 362 2.08 4.49 -23.04
CA GLY A 362 2.86 3.28 -23.35
C GLY A 362 3.81 2.89 -22.21
N PRO A 363 4.24 1.61 -22.13
CA PRO A 363 5.08 1.09 -21.05
C PRO A 363 6.36 1.91 -20.79
N SER A 364 7.00 2.43 -21.86
CA SER A 364 8.22 3.25 -21.73
C SER A 364 7.96 4.60 -21.04
N ALA A 365 6.84 5.25 -21.34
CA ALA A 365 6.48 6.50 -20.70
C ALA A 365 6.00 6.25 -19.26
N LEU A 366 5.26 5.16 -18.99
CA LEU A 366 4.96 4.74 -17.62
C LEU A 366 6.22 4.42 -16.81
N SER A 367 7.21 3.78 -17.43
CA SER A 367 8.50 3.58 -16.79
C SER A 367 9.08 4.95 -16.46
N SER A 368 9.14 5.90 -17.39
CA SER A 368 9.73 7.23 -17.10
C SER A 368 9.08 7.97 -15.92
N LEU A 369 7.78 7.78 -15.65
CA LEU A 369 7.11 8.35 -14.47
C LEU A 369 7.68 7.82 -13.14
N VAL A 370 8.30 6.65 -13.19
CA VAL A 370 8.64 5.81 -12.04
C VAL A 370 10.13 5.42 -12.01
N THR A 371 10.87 5.64 -13.11
CA THR A 371 12.33 5.52 -13.22
C THR A 371 13.02 6.78 -12.67
N ALA A 372 12.42 7.42 -11.67
CA ALA A 372 13.10 8.46 -10.93
C ALA A 372 14.25 7.82 -10.15
N SER A 373 15.48 8.28 -10.37
CA SER A 373 16.60 7.93 -9.50
C SER A 373 16.27 8.28 -8.03
N ALA A 374 16.95 7.67 -7.06
CA ALA A 374 16.70 7.98 -5.64
C ALA A 374 16.82 9.49 -5.35
N THR A 375 17.72 10.19 -6.04
CA THR A 375 17.86 11.65 -6.00
C THR A 375 16.66 12.40 -6.58
N GLU A 376 16.14 11.93 -7.71
CA GLU A 376 14.98 12.55 -8.35
C GLU A 376 13.72 12.37 -7.50
N PHE A 377 13.55 11.21 -6.86
CA PHE A 377 12.53 11.01 -5.84
C PHE A 377 12.71 11.99 -4.69
N GLU A 378 13.93 12.11 -4.15
CA GLU A 378 14.22 13.04 -3.04
C GLU A 378 13.96 14.50 -3.39
N ILE A 379 14.23 14.91 -4.63
CA ILE A 379 13.95 16.26 -5.13
C ILE A 379 12.44 16.45 -5.21
N LYS A 380 11.72 15.56 -5.90
CA LYS A 380 10.26 15.62 -6.08
C LYS A 380 9.52 15.67 -4.75
N CYS A 381 10.03 14.95 -3.75
CA CYS A 381 9.43 14.80 -2.43
C CYS A 381 9.92 15.82 -1.39
N ASN A 382 10.71 16.81 -1.79
CA ASN A 382 11.36 17.79 -0.90
C ASN A 382 12.28 17.19 0.19
N LEU A 383 12.60 15.89 0.11
CA LEU A 383 13.54 15.23 1.02
C LEU A 383 14.96 15.75 0.83
N LYS A 384 15.37 16.08 -0.41
CA LYS A 384 16.71 16.65 -0.67
C LYS A 384 16.90 17.99 0.01
N VAL A 385 15.86 18.84 0.01
CA VAL A 385 15.86 20.15 0.69
C VAL A 385 16.02 19.95 2.20
N LEU A 386 15.31 18.99 2.79
CA LEU A 386 15.47 18.65 4.20
C LEU A 386 16.88 18.15 4.51
N LEU A 387 17.40 17.21 3.72
CA LEU A 387 18.75 16.70 3.93
C LEU A 387 19.80 17.82 3.85
N TYR A 388 19.64 18.77 2.93
CA TYR A 388 20.52 19.93 2.83
C TYR A 388 20.41 20.83 4.07
N LEU A 389 19.20 21.25 4.46
CA LEU A 389 18.97 22.11 5.62
C LEU A 389 19.51 21.49 6.92
N PHE A 390 19.29 20.20 7.11
CA PHE A 390 19.73 19.48 8.30
C PHE A 390 21.24 19.16 8.30
N SER A 391 21.87 19.07 7.12
CA SER A 391 23.33 18.96 7.00
C SER A 391 24.02 20.29 7.28
N TYR A 392 23.46 21.41 6.80
CA TYR A 392 24.07 22.75 6.94
C TYR A 392 23.85 23.39 8.30
N LEU A 393 22.71 23.14 8.95
CA LEU A 393 22.39 23.76 10.23
C LEU A 393 23.05 23.07 11.42
N GLN A 394 23.72 21.91 11.24
CA GLN A 394 24.29 21.12 12.34
C GLN A 394 23.28 20.84 13.48
N VAL A 395 21.99 20.87 13.16
CA VAL A 395 20.89 20.91 14.14
C VAL A 395 20.58 19.53 14.73
N MET A 396 21.30 18.48 14.34
CA MET A 396 20.98 17.11 14.77
C MET A 396 22.12 16.41 15.51
N MET A 397 21.91 16.40 16.83
CA MET A 397 22.62 15.70 17.90
C MET A 397 23.79 16.46 18.56
N GLU A 398 23.48 17.65 19.08
CA GLU A 398 23.94 18.10 20.42
C GLU A 398 22.72 18.42 21.30
#